data_AF-A0A7X6MHR9-F1
#
_entry.id   AF-A0A7X6MHR9-F1
#
_cell.length_a   1.000
_cell.length_b   1.000
_cell.length_c   1.000
_cell.angle_alpha   90.00
_cell.angle_beta   90.00
_cell.angle_gamma   90.00
#
_symmetry.space_group_name_H-M   'P 1'
#
loop_
_entity.id
_entity.type
_entity.pdbx_description
1 polymer ?
#
loop_
_entity_poly.entity_id
_entity_poly.type
_entity_poly.pdbx_seq_one_letter_code
_entity_poly.pdbx_strand_id
1 'polypeptide(L)'
;MNATEAYAGGDASLTAASRLRDLADDWTEAVEDVETTMTHAPGVTGWGSFGTEQETHMQDVQGHARTLATNIQAAASEGERTDSEAAWEYRSTSSSPILGRAVNAQQF
;
A
#
# COMPACT_ATOMS: atom_id res chain seq x y z
N MET A 1 -15.29 2.68 -1.53
CA MET A 1 -14.18 2.35 -0.64
C MET A 1 -14.52 2.89 0.73
N ASN A 2 -14.66 2.04 1.74
CA ASN A 2 -14.83 2.42 3.14
C ASN A 2 -13.51 2.25 3.92
N ALA A 3 -13.44 2.75 5.15
CA ALA A 3 -12.22 2.69 5.97
C ALA A 3 -11.68 1.26 6.15
N THR A 4 -12.55 0.27 6.34
CA THR A 4 -12.17 -1.15 6.47
C THR A 4 -11.55 -1.69 5.18
N GLU A 5 -12.10 -1.35 4.02
CA GLU A 5 -11.56 -1.73 2.70
C GLU A 5 -10.20 -1.06 2.43
N ALA A 6 -10.04 0.21 2.83
CA ALA A 6 -8.78 0.94 2.68
C ALA A 6 -7.69 0.35 3.58
N TYR A 7 -8.02 0.01 4.83
CA TYR A 7 -7.09 -0.63 5.76
C TYR A 7 -6.67 -2.03 5.27
N ALA A 8 -7.61 -2.84 4.79
CA ALA A 8 -7.32 -4.14 4.19
C ALA A 8 -6.42 -4.02 2.94
N GLY A 9 -6.61 -2.97 2.13
CA GLY A 9 -5.72 -2.65 1.00
C GLY A 9 -4.30 -2.27 1.43
N GLY A 10 -4.17 -1.53 2.53
CA GLY A 10 -2.88 -1.20 3.14
C GLY A 10 -2.13 -2.42 3.67
N ASP A 11 -2.82 -3.30 4.39
CA ASP A 11 -2.25 -4.56 4.90
C ASP A 11 -1.82 -5.51 3.77
N ALA A 12 -2.66 -5.63 2.73
CA ALA A 12 -2.30 -6.39 1.53
C ALA A 12 -1.07 -5.81 0.81
N SER A 13 -0.95 -4.48 0.77
CA SER A 13 0.21 -3.79 0.18
C SER A 13 1.49 -4.01 1.00
N LEU A 14 1.40 -3.99 2.33
CA LEU A 14 2.52 -4.31 3.23
C LEU A 14 2.97 -5.76 3.06
N THR A 15 2.02 -6.70 2.96
CA THR A 15 2.29 -8.11 2.68
C THR A 15 2.94 -8.31 1.32
N ALA A 16 2.50 -7.58 0.29
CA ALA A 16 3.14 -7.62 -1.02
C ALA A 16 4.57 -7.06 -0.97
N ALA A 17 4.79 -5.93 -0.29
CA ALA A 17 6.11 -5.35 -0.12
C ALA A 17 7.06 -6.25 0.70
N SER A 18 6.55 -7.00 1.68
CA SER A 18 7.39 -7.93 2.45
C SER A 18 7.88 -9.12 1.61
N ARG A 19 7.15 -9.50 0.56
CA ARG A 19 7.62 -10.54 -0.38
C ARG A 19 8.80 -10.08 -1.23
N LEU A 20 8.99 -8.77 -1.39
CA LEU A 20 10.13 -8.19 -2.09
C LEU A 20 11.32 -7.94 -1.14
N ARG A 21 11.23 -8.37 0.14
CA ARG A 21 12.30 -8.12 1.11
C ARG A 21 13.62 -8.77 0.71
N ASP A 22 13.54 -9.93 0.08
CA ASP A 22 14.69 -10.75 -0.28
C ASP A 22 15.02 -10.59 -1.79
N LEU A 23 14.44 -9.56 -2.46
CA LEU A 23 14.54 -9.38 -3.92
C LEU A 23 15.97 -9.21 -4.45
N ALA A 24 16.84 -8.53 -3.71
CA ALA A 24 18.24 -8.35 -4.11
C ALA A 24 19.02 -9.68 -4.01
N ASP A 25 18.70 -10.51 -3.01
CA ASP A 25 19.29 -11.82 -2.82
C ASP A 25 18.78 -12.79 -3.91
N ASP A 26 17.46 -12.83 -4.15
CA ASP A 26 16.83 -13.61 -5.21
C ASP A 26 17.38 -13.23 -6.60
N TRP A 27 17.67 -11.95 -6.82
CA TRP A 27 18.30 -11.47 -8.05
C TRP A 27 19.71 -12.00 -8.21
N THR A 28 20.51 -11.95 -7.14
CA THR A 28 21.89 -12.43 -7.14
C THR A 28 21.94 -13.92 -7.46
N GLU A 29 21.10 -14.72 -6.80
CA GLU A 29 20.98 -16.16 -7.05
C GLU A 29 20.57 -16.44 -8.52
N ALA A 30 19.59 -15.70 -9.05
CA ALA A 30 19.17 -15.86 -10.44
C ALA A 30 20.28 -15.54 -11.45
N VAL A 31 21.11 -14.53 -11.17
CA VAL A 31 22.26 -14.18 -12.03
C VAL A 31 23.31 -15.29 -11.99
N GLU A 32 23.65 -15.80 -10.81
CA GLU A 32 24.62 -16.88 -10.63
C GLU A 32 24.18 -18.17 -11.34
N ASP A 33 22.90 -18.51 -11.25
CA ASP A 33 22.30 -19.67 -11.94
C ASP A 33 22.40 -19.53 -13.46
N VAL A 34 22.10 -18.34 -13.99
CA VAL A 34 22.20 -18.08 -15.43
C VAL A 34 23.64 -18.11 -15.89
N GLU A 35 24.57 -17.51 -15.14
CA GLU A 35 26.00 -17.55 -15.45
C GLU A 35 26.54 -18.98 -15.51
N THR A 36 26.14 -19.81 -14.54
CA THR A 36 26.49 -21.23 -14.47
C THR A 36 25.89 -22.04 -15.62
N THR A 37 24.66 -21.72 -16.03
CA THR A 37 23.99 -22.42 -17.13
C THR A 37 24.58 -22.02 -18.48
N MET A 38 24.91 -20.73 -18.66
CA MET A 38 25.32 -20.14 -19.93
C MET A 38 26.83 -20.19 -20.18
N THR A 39 27.61 -20.83 -19.30
CA THR A 39 29.08 -20.88 -19.40
C THR A 39 29.59 -21.78 -20.53
N HIS A 40 28.73 -22.64 -21.10
CA HIS A 40 29.10 -23.57 -22.17
C HIS A 40 28.91 -22.97 -23.57
N ALA A 41 29.88 -23.18 -24.46
CA ALA A 41 29.84 -22.61 -25.81
C ALA A 41 28.71 -23.21 -26.69
N PRO A 42 27.99 -22.38 -27.47
CA PRO A 42 28.05 -20.92 -27.53
C PRO A 42 27.32 -20.30 -26.33
N GLY A 43 28.09 -19.67 -25.43
CA GLY A 43 27.60 -19.08 -24.19
C GLY A 43 27.41 -17.58 -24.32
N VAL A 44 26.57 -17.01 -23.45
CA VAL A 44 26.43 -15.56 -23.30
C VAL A 44 27.28 -15.13 -22.11
N THR A 45 28.17 -14.16 -22.33
CA THR A 45 29.08 -13.61 -21.30
C THR A 45 28.54 -12.29 -20.74
N GLY A 46 29.02 -11.88 -19.55
CA GLY A 46 28.68 -10.58 -18.96
C GLY A 46 27.53 -10.61 -17.95
N TRP A 47 27.07 -11.80 -17.56
CA TRP A 47 26.03 -11.98 -16.55
C TRP A 47 26.41 -11.37 -15.19
N GLY A 48 27.64 -11.62 -14.69
CA GLY A 48 28.10 -11.03 -13.44
C GLY A 48 28.08 -9.49 -13.43
N SER A 49 28.60 -8.84 -14.47
CA SER A 49 28.55 -7.37 -14.56
C SER A 49 27.12 -6.83 -14.64
N PHE A 50 26.27 -7.49 -15.43
CA PHE A 50 24.85 -7.14 -15.52
C PHE A 50 24.14 -7.31 -14.17
N GLY A 51 24.43 -8.41 -13.44
CA GLY A 51 23.90 -8.66 -12.12
C GLY A 51 24.23 -7.55 -11.14
N THR A 52 25.51 -7.17 -11.04
CA THR A 52 25.97 -6.08 -10.17
C THR A 52 25.34 -4.74 -10.54
N GLU A 53 25.24 -4.42 -11.84
CA GLU A 53 24.61 -3.16 -12.29
C GLU A 53 23.13 -3.07 -11.91
N GLN A 54 22.41 -4.19 -11.93
CA GLN A 54 20.98 -4.23 -11.59
C GLN A 54 20.70 -4.45 -10.11
N GLU A 55 21.69 -4.84 -9.30
CA GLU A 55 21.50 -5.06 -7.86
C GLU A 55 20.98 -3.80 -7.15
N THR A 56 21.56 -2.63 -7.48
CA THR A 56 21.09 -1.34 -6.95
C THR A 56 19.62 -1.08 -7.37
N HIS A 57 19.25 -1.45 -8.59
CA HIS A 57 17.87 -1.31 -9.06
C HIS A 57 16.90 -2.20 -8.28
N MET A 58 17.30 -3.42 -7.92
CA MET A 58 16.49 -4.32 -7.10
C MET A 58 16.30 -3.79 -5.68
N GLN A 59 17.36 -3.23 -5.08
CA GLN A 59 17.28 -2.54 -3.78
C GLN A 59 16.33 -1.33 -3.84
N ASP A 60 16.39 -0.55 -4.92
CA ASP A 60 15.47 0.59 -5.13
C ASP A 60 14.02 0.13 -5.26
N VAL A 61 13.75 -0.94 -6.01
CA VAL A 61 12.40 -1.51 -6.16
C VAL A 61 11.85 -1.96 -4.80
N GLN A 62 12.67 -2.65 -4.00
CA GLN A 62 12.32 -3.03 -2.63
C GLN A 62 11.99 -1.81 -1.77
N GLY A 63 12.83 -0.77 -1.81
CA GLY A 63 12.64 0.47 -1.07
C GLY A 63 11.35 1.21 -1.47
N HIS A 64 11.09 1.31 -2.77
CA HIS A 64 9.87 1.92 -3.30
C HIS A 64 8.61 1.14 -2.90
N ALA A 65 8.64 -0.19 -2.99
CA ALA A 65 7.50 -1.03 -2.60
C ALA A 65 7.15 -0.85 -1.12
N ARG A 66 8.16 -0.82 -0.24
CA ARG A 66 7.97 -0.55 1.19
C ARG A 66 7.39 0.84 1.44
N THR A 67 7.90 1.85 0.73
CA THR A 67 7.42 3.23 0.85
C THR A 67 5.96 3.35 0.42
N LEU A 68 5.60 2.77 -0.72
CA LEU A 68 4.22 2.74 -1.22
C LEU A 68 3.28 2.06 -0.23
N ALA A 69 3.65 0.89 0.29
CA ALA A 69 2.83 0.18 1.27
C ALA A 69 2.60 1.00 2.55
N THR A 70 3.65 1.67 3.04
CA THR A 70 3.56 2.54 4.21
C THR A 70 2.63 3.74 3.95
N ASN A 71 2.73 4.35 2.77
CA ASN A 71 1.89 5.49 2.39
C ASN A 71 0.42 5.09 2.26
N ILE A 72 0.12 3.92 1.68
CA ILE A 72 -1.25 3.41 1.57
C ILE A 72 -1.85 3.18 2.97
N GLN A 73 -1.09 2.57 3.88
CA GLN A 73 -1.53 2.34 5.26
C GLN A 73 -1.78 3.66 6.01
N ALA A 74 -0.89 4.64 5.84
CA ALA A 74 -1.05 5.97 6.44
C ALA A 74 -2.28 6.69 5.89
N ALA A 75 -2.51 6.64 4.57
CA ALA A 75 -3.68 7.24 3.94
C ALA A 75 -4.99 6.59 4.41
N ALA A 76 -5.01 5.26 4.58
CA ALA A 76 -6.17 4.55 5.12
C ALA A 76 -6.49 4.99 6.55
N SER A 77 -5.46 5.11 7.40
CA SER A 77 -5.61 5.56 8.79
C SER A 77 -6.10 7.01 8.88
N GLU A 78 -5.58 7.88 8.02
CA GLU A 78 -6.00 9.28 7.96
C GLU A 78 -7.43 9.46 7.44
N GLY A 79 -7.85 8.62 6.49
CA GLY A 79 -9.23 8.55 6.01
C GLY A 79 -10.20 8.15 7.13
N GLU A 80 -9.86 7.12 7.91
CA GLU A 80 -10.68 6.67 9.06
C GLU A 80 -10.82 7.77 10.13
N ARG A 81 -9.73 8.50 10.41
CA ARG A 81 -9.73 9.63 11.35
C ARG A 81 -10.68 10.73 10.86
N THR A 82 -10.57 11.10 9.59
CA THR A 82 -11.41 12.13 8.95
C THR A 82 -12.89 11.74 8.99
N ASP A 83 -13.22 10.49 8.63
CA ASP A 83 -14.60 9.99 8.68
C ASP A 83 -15.16 10.00 10.11
N SER A 84 -14.34 9.64 11.10
CA SER A 84 -14.72 9.69 12.51
C SER A 84 -15.01 11.11 12.97
N GLU A 85 -14.12 12.07 12.67
CA GLU A 85 -14.29 13.49 13.00
C GLU A 85 -15.55 14.07 12.36
N ALA A 86 -15.79 13.80 11.08
CA ALA A 86 -17.00 14.23 10.38
C ALA A 86 -18.28 13.62 10.97
N ALA A 87 -18.25 12.33 11.36
CA ALA A 87 -19.37 11.68 12.01
C ALA A 87 -19.68 12.29 13.39
N TRP A 88 -18.66 12.66 14.16
CA TRP A 88 -18.81 13.38 15.42
C TRP A 88 -19.40 14.77 15.23
N GLU A 89 -18.90 15.54 14.25
CA GLU A 89 -19.42 16.87 13.90
C GLU A 89 -20.89 16.81 13.47
N TYR A 90 -21.24 15.85 12.61
CA TYR A 90 -22.63 15.65 12.19
C TYR A 90 -23.55 15.33 13.38
N ARG A 91 -23.16 14.41 14.26
CA ARG A 91 -23.95 14.08 15.46
C ARG A 91 -24.12 15.30 16.37
N SER A 92 -23.04 16.04 16.62
CA SER A 92 -23.02 17.26 17.44
C SER A 92 -23.94 18.35 16.87
N THR A 93 -24.00 18.48 15.55
CA THR A 93 -24.84 19.48 14.87
C THR A 93 -26.31 19.03 14.79
N SER A 94 -26.55 17.71 14.62
CA SER A 94 -27.89 17.11 14.55
C SER A 94 -28.64 17.07 15.88
N SER A 95 -27.96 17.24 17.01
CA SER A 95 -28.58 17.34 18.35
C SER A 95 -29.33 18.65 18.62
N SER A 96 -29.33 19.62 17.69
CA SER A 96 -30.24 20.76 17.75
C SER A 96 -31.61 20.36 17.18
N PRO A 97 -32.74 20.56 17.88
CA PRO A 97 -34.04 20.15 17.37
C PRO A 97 -34.41 21.01 16.15
N ILE A 98 -34.39 20.42 14.95
CA ILE A 98 -34.73 21.13 13.70
C ILE A 98 -36.24 21.42 13.58
N LEU A 99 -37.11 20.89 14.46
CA LEU A 99 -38.56 21.13 14.38
C LEU A 99 -39.17 21.44 15.75
N GLY A 100 -38.98 22.66 16.24
CA GLY A 100 -39.67 23.22 17.40
C GLY A 100 -41.13 23.65 17.16
N ARG A 101 -41.73 23.32 16.01
CA ARG A 101 -43.14 23.64 15.72
C ARG A 101 -43.91 22.37 15.43
N ALA A 102 -44.82 22.01 16.33
CA ALA A 102 -45.88 21.06 16.04
C ALA A 102 -46.70 21.58 14.85
N VAL A 103 -46.54 20.94 13.68
CA VAL A 103 -47.45 21.10 12.56
C VAL A 103 -48.64 20.20 12.90
N ASN A 104 -49.76 20.84 13.25
CA ASN A 104 -51.11 20.28 13.54
C ASN A 104 -51.59 20.51 14.98
N ALA A 105 -51.87 21.77 15.32
CA ALA A 105 -52.97 22.07 16.23
C ALA A 105 -54.20 22.41 15.38
N GLN A 106 -54.91 21.38 14.92
CA GLN A 106 -56.30 21.54 14.47
C GLN A 106 -57.12 21.91 15.71
N GLN A 107 -57.63 23.14 15.76
CA GLN A 107 -58.73 23.49 16.66
C GLN A 107 -60.02 23.56 15.83
N PHE A 108 -61.01 22.82 16.32
CA PHE A 108 -62.41 22.83 15.91
C PHE A 108 -63.07 24.17 16.24
#